data_AF-A0A093HAF7-F1
#
_entry.id   AF-A0A093HAF7-F1
#
_cell.length_a   1.000
_cell.length_b   1.000
_cell.length_c   1.000
_cell.angle_alpha   90.00
_cell.angle_beta   90.00
_cell.angle_gamma   90.00
#
_symmetry.space_group_name_H-M   'P 1'
#
loop_
_entity.id
_entity.type
_entity.pdbx_description
1 polymer ?
#
loop_
_entity_poly.entity_id
_entity_poly.type
_entity_poly.pdbx_seq_one_letter_code
_entity_poly.pdbx_strand_id
1 'polypeptide(L)'
;IFSIVVFGSIVNECYVNKDSQDPELLCIFNQNESACSYGIAVGIMAFFGCIFFFVVDLYFQQISSVKDRKRAVLLDLGFSGFLSFLWFVAFCFLANQWQRTTMSKGVSQGADAARAAIAFSFFSIIAWVSSA
;
A
#
# COMPACT_ATOMS: atom_id res chain seq x y z
N ILE A 1 -4.72 -7.42 4.94
CA ILE A 1 -5.98 -6.87 4.38
C ILE A 1 -5.76 -5.50 3.75
N PHE A 2 -5.33 -4.48 4.52
CA PHE A 2 -5.16 -3.11 3.98
C PHE A 2 -4.25 -3.02 2.75
N SER A 3 -3.14 -3.77 2.74
CA SER A 3 -2.25 -3.86 1.57
C SER A 3 -2.97 -4.32 0.30
N ILE A 4 -3.83 -5.35 0.39
CA ILE A 4 -4.60 -5.87 -0.75
C ILE A 4 -5.64 -4.85 -1.18
N VAL A 5 -6.28 -4.15 -0.24
CA VAL A 5 -7.25 -3.09 -0.57
C VAL A 5 -6.58 -1.95 -1.35
N VAL A 6 -5.42 -1.47 -0.89
CA VAL A 6 -4.68 -0.41 -1.60
C VAL A 6 -4.23 -0.89 -2.98
N PHE A 7 -3.58 -2.06 -3.04
CA PHE A 7 -3.14 -2.65 -4.31
C PHE A 7 -4.30 -2.83 -5.29
N GLY A 8 -5.38 -3.47 -4.86
CA GLY A 8 -6.54 -3.76 -5.71
C GLY A 8 -7.27 -2.51 -6.17
N SER A 9 -7.44 -1.52 -5.29
CA SER A 9 -8.07 -0.24 -5.65
C SER A 9 -7.28 0.49 -6.73
N ILE A 10 -5.93 0.48 -6.63
CA ILE A 10 -5.08 1.15 -7.60
C ILE A 10 -5.07 0.42 -8.95
N VAL A 11 -4.85 -0.89 -8.95
CA VAL A 11 -4.72 -1.66 -10.20
C VAL A 11 -6.03 -1.73 -10.97
N ASN A 12 -7.17 -1.84 -10.29
CA ASN A 12 -8.45 -2.05 -10.97
C ASN A 12 -9.11 -0.75 -11.43
N GLU A 13 -9.04 0.33 -10.63
CA GLU A 13 -9.89 1.51 -10.85
C GLU A 13 -9.11 2.83 -10.92
N CYS A 14 -7.82 2.86 -10.57
CA CYS A 14 -7.03 4.09 -10.61
C CYS A 14 -6.27 4.30 -11.93
N TYR A 15 -6.49 3.45 -12.94
CA TYR A 15 -6.01 3.68 -14.30
C TYR A 15 -7.18 3.97 -15.23
N VAL A 16 -7.19 5.16 -15.82
CA VAL A 16 -8.31 5.66 -16.63
C VAL A 16 -7.80 6.13 -17.99
N ASN A 17 -8.61 5.95 -19.03
CA ASN A 17 -8.26 6.42 -20.37
C ASN A 17 -8.35 7.95 -20.44
N LYS A 18 -7.38 8.57 -21.14
CA LYS A 18 -7.34 10.02 -21.35
C LYS A 18 -8.52 10.52 -22.20
N ASP A 19 -8.85 9.80 -23.27
CA ASP A 19 -9.96 10.11 -24.18
C ASP A 19 -10.56 8.83 -24.78
N SER A 20 -11.71 8.94 -25.44
CA SER A 20 -12.38 7.83 -26.14
C SER A 20 -11.69 7.44 -27.45
N GLN A 21 -10.80 8.31 -27.97
CA GLN A 21 -10.12 8.12 -29.25
C GLN A 21 -8.72 7.49 -29.11
N ASP A 22 -8.02 7.72 -28.00
CA ASP A 22 -6.69 7.16 -27.70
C ASP A 22 -6.71 6.44 -26.34
N PRO A 23 -6.55 5.10 -26.30
CA PRO A 23 -6.58 4.30 -25.09
C PRO A 23 -5.23 4.36 -24.35
N GLU A 24 -4.80 5.56 -23.96
CA GLU A 24 -3.67 5.73 -23.04
C GLU A 24 -4.19 5.66 -21.61
N LEU A 25 -3.82 4.58 -20.88
CA LEU A 25 -4.15 4.43 -19.47
C LEU A 25 -3.26 5.32 -18.61
N LEU A 26 -3.88 6.29 -17.96
CA LEU A 26 -3.20 7.22 -17.06
C LEU A 26 -3.61 6.97 -15.62
N CYS A 27 -2.63 7.08 -14.72
CA CYS A 27 -2.88 7.05 -13.29
C CYS A 27 -3.79 8.23 -12.88
N ILE A 28 -4.84 7.94 -12.12
CA ILE A 28 -5.81 8.93 -11.65
C ILE A 28 -5.16 10.01 -10.77
N PHE A 29 -4.08 9.68 -10.07
CA PHE A 29 -3.35 10.59 -9.18
C PHE A 29 -2.53 11.62 -9.97
N ASN A 30 -3.20 12.69 -10.42
CA ASN A 30 -2.62 13.80 -11.17
C ASN A 30 -1.77 13.33 -12.37
N GLN A 31 -2.24 12.29 -13.08
CA GLN A 31 -1.57 11.70 -14.25
C GLN A 31 -0.12 11.30 -13.97
N ASN A 32 0.23 11.04 -12.71
CA ASN A 32 1.57 10.70 -12.30
C ASN A 32 1.67 9.18 -12.09
N GLU A 33 2.26 8.49 -13.05
CA GLU A 33 2.46 7.04 -12.98
C GLU A 33 3.24 6.62 -11.72
N SER A 34 4.22 7.43 -11.29
CA SER A 34 4.98 7.16 -10.08
C SER A 34 4.10 7.04 -8.84
N ALA A 35 2.95 7.73 -8.78
CA ALA A 35 2.04 7.66 -7.63
C ALA A 35 1.32 6.31 -7.55
N CYS A 36 0.74 5.85 -8.67
CA CYS A 36 0.11 4.53 -8.73
C CYS A 36 1.14 3.42 -8.52
N SER A 37 2.29 3.49 -9.21
CA SER A 37 3.36 2.50 -9.08
C SER A 37 3.93 2.43 -7.66
N TYR A 38 4.04 3.57 -6.96
CA TYR A 38 4.44 3.61 -5.56
C TYR A 38 3.44 2.88 -4.66
N GLY A 39 2.14 3.20 -4.76
CA GLY A 39 1.10 2.53 -3.98
C GLY A 39 1.01 1.03 -4.24
N ILE A 40 1.15 0.61 -5.51
CA ILE A 40 1.22 -0.79 -5.91
C ILE A 40 2.42 -1.48 -5.27
N ALA A 41 3.62 -0.90 -5.38
CA ALA A 41 4.85 -1.49 -4.86
C ALA A 41 4.80 -1.67 -3.33
N VAL A 42 4.34 -0.65 -2.60
CA VAL A 42 4.16 -0.73 -1.14
C VAL A 42 3.11 -1.78 -0.78
N GLY A 43 1.99 -1.82 -1.52
CA GLY A 43 0.95 -2.83 -1.34
C GLY A 43 1.47 -4.26 -1.51
N ILE A 44 2.22 -4.55 -2.57
CA ILE A 44 2.82 -5.86 -2.85
C ILE A 44 3.86 -6.22 -1.78
N MET A 45 4.75 -5.29 -1.43
CA MET A 45 5.79 -5.52 -0.42
C MET A 45 5.19 -5.88 0.94
N ALA A 46 4.16 -5.16 1.35
CA ALA A 46 3.43 -5.43 2.58
C ALA A 46 2.67 -6.76 2.53
N PHE A 47 2.10 -7.15 1.39
CA PHE A 47 1.40 -8.44 1.24
C PHE A 47 2.35 -9.62 1.46
N PHE A 48 3.48 -9.64 0.77
CA PHE A 48 4.48 -10.70 0.92
C PHE A 48 5.15 -10.67 2.30
N GLY A 49 5.38 -9.48 2.86
CA GLY A 49 5.82 -9.31 4.24
C GLY A 49 4.87 -9.98 5.23
N CYS A 50 3.57 -9.69 5.14
CA CYS A 50 2.57 -10.34 6.00
C CYS A 50 2.56 -11.85 5.85
N ILE A 51 2.68 -12.40 4.63
CA ILE A 51 2.76 -13.86 4.42
C ILE A 51 3.99 -14.43 5.11
N PHE A 52 5.15 -13.80 4.94
CA PHE A 52 6.39 -14.24 5.57
C PHE A 52 6.27 -14.27 7.10
N PHE A 53 5.81 -13.18 7.72
CA PHE A 53 5.67 -13.11 9.18
C PHE A 53 4.57 -14.03 9.70
N PHE A 54 3.48 -14.20 8.96
CA PHE A 54 2.46 -15.19 9.29
C PHE A 54 3.04 -16.61 9.36
N VAL A 55 3.91 -16.99 8.42
CA VAL A 55 4.60 -18.28 8.45
C VAL A 55 5.56 -18.36 9.64
N VAL A 56 6.34 -17.31 9.91
CA VAL A 56 7.23 -17.25 11.08
C VAL A 56 6.44 -17.46 12.38
N ASP A 57 5.27 -16.83 12.51
CA ASP A 57 4.41 -16.95 13.68
C ASP A 57 3.88 -18.37 13.89
N LEU A 58 3.46 -19.06 12.80
CA LEU A 58 3.02 -20.47 12.87
C LEU A 58 4.12 -21.39 13.42
N TYR A 59 5.38 -21.11 13.08
CA TYR A 59 6.53 -21.90 13.54
C TYR A 59 7.17 -21.37 14.83
N PHE A 60 6.75 -20.22 15.35
CA PHE A 60 7.42 -19.52 16.45
C PHE A 60 7.52 -20.36 17.72
N GLN A 61 6.47 -21.11 18.04
CA GLN A 61 6.43 -22.02 19.21
C GLN A 61 7.42 -23.18 19.09
N GLN A 62 7.74 -23.63 17.87
CA GLN A 62 8.64 -24.76 17.61
C GLN A 62 10.12 -24.37 17.72
N ILE A 63 10.44 -23.07 17.73
CA ILE A 63 11.82 -22.59 17.88
C ILE A 63 12.29 -22.84 19.32
N SER A 64 13.24 -23.75 19.54
CA SER A 64 13.80 -24.05 20.87
C SER A 64 14.85 -23.03 21.34
N SER A 65 15.48 -22.33 20.40
CA SER A 65 16.54 -21.36 20.66
C SER A 65 16.00 -19.98 21.00
N VAL A 66 16.27 -19.51 22.22
CA VAL A 66 15.90 -18.15 22.68
C VAL A 66 16.55 -17.06 21.80
N LYS A 67 17.74 -17.34 21.26
CA LYS A 67 18.46 -16.41 20.38
C LYS A 67 17.72 -16.19 19.07
N ASP A 68 17.20 -17.26 18.48
CA ASP A 68 16.49 -17.18 17.19
C ASP A 68 15.11 -16.54 17.36
N ARG A 69 14.41 -16.82 18.46
CA ARG A 69 13.17 -16.10 18.81
C ARG A 69 13.39 -14.60 18.91
N LYS A 70 14.44 -14.17 19.64
CA LYS A 70 14.77 -12.74 19.77
C LYS A 70 15.10 -12.10 18.42
N ARG A 71 15.79 -12.82 17.53
CA ARG A 71 16.11 -12.34 16.19
C ARG A 71 14.84 -12.19 15.33
N ALA A 72 13.93 -13.16 15.38
CA ALA A 72 12.66 -13.09 14.67
C ALA A 72 11.83 -11.87 15.11
N VAL A 73 11.71 -11.63 16.42
CA VAL A 73 11.01 -10.44 16.96
C VAL A 73 11.69 -9.14 16.54
N LEU A 74 13.03 -9.06 16.56
CA LEU A 74 13.74 -7.85 16.14
C LEU A 74 13.57 -7.58 14.63
N LEU A 75 13.51 -8.64 13.82
CA LEU A 75 13.24 -8.52 12.39
C LEU A 75 11.82 -8.01 12.14
N ASP A 76 10.83 -8.54 12.86
CA ASP A 76 9.44 -8.10 12.75
C ASP A 76 9.27 -6.64 13.17
N LEU A 77 9.87 -6.24 14.30
CA LEU A 77 9.89 -4.85 14.76
C LEU A 77 10.53 -3.91 13.73
N GLY A 78 11.68 -4.29 13.17
CA GLY A 78 12.37 -3.50 12.15
C GLY A 78 11.56 -3.39 10.85
N PHE A 79 10.94 -4.48 10.43
CA PHE A 79 10.11 -4.52 9.23
C PHE A 79 8.83 -3.70 9.40
N SER A 80 8.18 -3.81 10.56
CA SER A 80 7.00 -3.02 10.92
C SER A 80 7.30 -1.52 10.95
N GLY A 81 8.44 -1.10 11.50
CA GLY A 81 8.90 0.29 11.44
C GLY A 81 9.14 0.77 10.00
N PHE A 82 9.82 -0.04 9.18
CA PHE A 82 10.09 0.28 7.78
C PHE A 82 8.80 0.42 6.95
N LEU A 83 7.87 -0.54 7.08
CA LEU A 83 6.60 -0.46 6.37
C LEU A 83 5.72 0.68 6.86
N SER A 84 5.72 0.99 8.16
CA SER A 84 5.01 2.17 8.68
C SER A 84 5.48 3.46 7.99
N PHE A 85 6.79 3.61 7.80
CA PHE A 85 7.37 4.73 7.07
C PHE A 85 6.95 4.75 5.60
N LEU A 86 7.01 3.61 4.90
CA LEU A 86 6.55 3.54 3.50
C LEU A 86 5.05 3.85 3.36
N TRP A 87 4.21 3.39 4.28
CA TRP A 87 2.78 3.71 4.31
C TRP A 87 2.53 5.19 4.58
N PHE A 88 3.34 5.82 5.43
CA PHE A 88 3.29 7.27 5.64
C PHE A 88 3.62 8.04 4.37
N VAL A 89 4.70 7.67 3.68
CA VAL A 89 5.05 8.27 2.39
C VAL A 89 3.97 8.00 1.34
N ALA A 90 3.38 6.80 1.29
CA ALA A 90 2.27 6.47 0.40
C ALA A 90 1.08 7.40 0.63
N PHE A 91 0.64 7.52 1.89
CA PHE A 91 -0.45 8.40 2.26
C PHE A 91 -0.19 9.84 1.83
N CYS A 92 0.96 10.41 2.22
CA CYS A 92 1.31 11.79 1.89
C CYS A 92 1.40 12.01 0.37
N PHE A 93 2.04 11.10 -0.35
CA PHE A 93 2.25 11.23 -1.78
C PHE A 93 0.95 11.10 -2.56
N LEU A 94 0.17 10.05 -2.31
CA LEU A 94 -1.13 9.83 -2.97
C LEU A 94 -2.10 10.96 -2.64
N ALA A 95 -2.16 11.43 -1.38
CA ALA A 95 -3.02 12.55 -1.00
C ALA A 95 -2.62 13.86 -1.71
N ASN A 96 -1.33 14.18 -1.76
CA ASN A 96 -0.85 15.38 -2.48
C ASN A 96 -1.16 15.32 -3.98
N GLN A 97 -0.97 14.15 -4.61
CA GLN A 97 -1.30 13.98 -6.02
C GLN A 97 -2.82 14.04 -6.24
N TRP A 98 -3.61 13.45 -5.35
CA TRP A 98 -5.07 13.52 -5.41
C TRP A 98 -5.59 14.95 -5.31
N GLN A 99 -5.03 15.77 -4.41
CA GLN A 99 -5.40 17.18 -4.28
C GLN A 99 -5.15 18.01 -5.55
N ARG A 100 -4.17 17.61 -6.37
CA ARG A 100 -3.84 18.28 -7.65
C ARG A 100 -4.56 17.66 -8.86
N THR A 101 -5.33 16.60 -8.64
CA THR A 101 -6.02 15.89 -9.72
C THR A 101 -7.20 16.72 -10.22
N THR A 102 -7.26 16.95 -11.53
CA THR A 102 -8.41 17.59 -12.17
C THR A 102 -9.51 16.57 -12.41
N MET A 103 -10.74 16.89 -12.02
CA MET A 103 -11.89 16.00 -12.15
C MET A 103 -12.34 15.90 -13.62
N SER A 104 -12.18 14.72 -14.21
CA SER A 104 -12.76 14.31 -15.50
C SER A 104 -13.79 13.20 -15.28
N LYS A 105 -14.55 12.85 -16.33
CA LYS A 105 -15.50 11.70 -16.26
C LYS A 105 -14.79 10.41 -15.85
N GLY A 106 -13.61 10.12 -16.41
CA GLY A 106 -12.81 8.95 -16.03
C GLY A 106 -12.36 9.00 -14.57
N VAL A 107 -11.84 10.14 -14.11
CA VAL A 107 -11.43 10.33 -12.71
C VAL A 107 -12.62 10.17 -11.76
N SER A 108 -13.80 10.65 -12.12
CA SER A 108 -14.98 10.51 -11.26
C SER A 108 -15.40 9.06 -11.03
N GLN A 109 -15.13 8.16 -11.98
CA GLN A 109 -15.42 6.74 -11.86
C GLN A 109 -14.47 6.04 -10.88
N GLY A 110 -13.18 6.37 -10.89
CA GLY A 110 -12.17 5.81 -9.98
C GLY A 110 -11.97 6.60 -8.68
N ALA A 111 -12.78 7.64 -8.42
CA ALA A 111 -12.56 8.55 -7.31
C ALA A 111 -12.70 7.87 -5.93
N ASP A 112 -13.65 6.95 -5.79
CA ASP A 112 -13.86 6.23 -4.53
C ASP A 112 -12.72 5.23 -4.28
N ALA A 113 -12.23 4.54 -5.31
CA ALA A 113 -11.04 3.71 -5.21
C ALA A 113 -9.78 4.51 -4.85
N ALA A 114 -9.58 5.68 -5.46
CA ALA A 114 -8.46 6.55 -5.12
C ALA A 114 -8.52 7.01 -3.64
N ARG A 115 -9.71 7.39 -3.16
CA ARG A 115 -9.93 7.74 -1.75
C ARG A 115 -9.72 6.56 -0.82
N ALA A 116 -10.18 5.37 -1.21
CA ALA A 116 -9.94 4.15 -0.46
C ALA A 116 -8.43 3.88 -0.37
N ALA A 117 -7.70 3.93 -1.48
CA ALA A 117 -6.24 3.75 -1.48
C ALA A 117 -5.53 4.73 -0.52
N ILE A 118 -5.92 6.02 -0.50
CA ILE A 118 -5.38 7.01 0.43
C ILE A 118 -5.74 6.64 1.89
N ALA A 119 -7.01 6.37 2.18
CA ALA A 119 -7.47 6.11 3.54
C ALA A 119 -6.86 4.83 4.12
N PHE A 120 -6.83 3.75 3.35
CA PHE A 120 -6.21 2.49 3.76
C PHE A 120 -4.69 2.58 3.86
N SER A 121 -4.05 3.48 3.09
CA SER A 121 -2.63 3.81 3.31
C SER A 121 -2.41 4.47 4.67
N PHE A 122 -3.25 5.43 5.06
CA PHE A 122 -3.21 6.06 6.37
C PHE A 122 -3.43 5.06 7.52
N PHE A 123 -4.47 4.23 7.43
CA PHE A 123 -4.75 3.22 8.46
C PHE A 123 -3.66 2.16 8.58
N SER A 124 -2.96 1.87 7.47
CA SER A 124 -1.82 0.96 7.51
C SER A 124 -0.69 1.47 8.40
N ILE A 125 -0.45 2.79 8.46
CA ILE A 125 0.55 3.37 9.37
C ILE A 125 0.27 2.95 10.81
N ILE A 126 -0.98 3.14 11.26
CA ILE A 126 -1.40 2.83 12.62
C ILE A 126 -1.31 1.32 12.88
N ALA A 127 -1.72 0.51 11.91
CA ALA A 127 -1.67 -0.94 12.04
C ALA A 127 -0.25 -1.45 12.22
N TRP A 128 0.70 -1.01 11.40
CA TRP A 128 2.10 -1.45 11.48
C TRP A 128 2.82 -0.91 12.72
N VAL A 129 2.49 0.31 13.17
CA VAL A 129 3.02 0.84 14.46
C VAL A 129 2.48 0.08 15.66
N SER A 130 1.22 -0.38 15.61
CA SER A 130 0.59 -1.10 16.72
C SER A 130 0.93 -2.60 16.75
N SER A 131 1.51 -3.11 15.67
CA SER A 131 1.96 -4.51 15.55
C SER A 131 3.39 -4.71 16.08
N ALA A 132 4.12 -3.61 16.28
CA ALA A 132 5.46 -3.53 16.84
C ALA A 132 5.46 -3.52 18.38
#